data_AF-A0A4Y2DJW9-F1
#
_entry.id   AF-A0A4Y2DJW9-F1
#
_cell.length_a   1.000
_cell.length_b   1.000
_cell.length_c   1.000
_cell.angle_alpha   90.00
_cell.angle_beta   90.00
_cell.angle_gamma   90.00
#
_symmetry.space_group_name_H-M   'P 1'
#
loop_
_entity.id
_entity.type
_entity.pdbx_description
1 polymer ?
#
loop_
_entity_poly.entity_id
_entity_poly.type
_entity_poly.pdbx_seq_one_letter_code
_entity_poly.pdbx_strand_id
1 'polypeptide(L)'
;MLKKAHGNDAMKKKKKKTAVNEWHKRFREGRTNIEDNPRSGRPSSSTADENVERVREIVRADRRITLDAIVSELEFHMRVSTAFFMMI
;
A
#
# COMPACT_ATOMS: atom_id res chain seq x y z
N MET A 1 -20.39 -19.81 21.01
CA MET A 1 -18.97 -20.04 20.61
C MET A 1 -18.17 -18.76 20.78
N LEU A 2 -17.76 -18.00 19.74
CA LEU A 2 -16.86 -16.82 19.93
C LEU A 2 -17.27 -15.78 21.01
N LYS A 3 -18.54 -15.32 21.05
CA LYS A 3 -19.01 -14.43 22.14
C LYS A 3 -19.03 -15.08 23.53
N LYS A 4 -19.18 -16.41 23.59
CA LYS A 4 -19.13 -17.18 24.84
C LYS A 4 -17.69 -17.33 25.35
N ALA A 5 -16.71 -17.35 24.44
CA ALA A 5 -15.29 -17.48 24.77
C ALA A 5 -14.61 -16.12 25.02
N HIS A 6 -14.97 -15.07 24.28
CA HIS A 6 -14.26 -13.78 24.29
C HIS A 6 -15.13 -12.58 24.70
N GLY A 7 -16.38 -12.80 25.16
CA GLY A 7 -17.23 -11.75 25.71
C GLY A 7 -17.39 -10.52 24.79
N ASN A 8 -17.00 -9.35 25.29
CA ASN A 8 -17.08 -8.06 24.61
C ASN A 8 -15.96 -7.81 23.60
N ASP A 9 -14.83 -8.50 23.72
CA ASP A 9 -13.72 -8.44 22.76
C ASP A 9 -14.01 -9.26 21.50
N ALA A 10 -15.07 -10.07 21.55
CA ALA A 10 -15.56 -10.80 20.39
C ALA A 10 -16.08 -9.84 19.31
N MET A 11 -15.54 -10.01 18.10
CA MET A 11 -15.99 -9.33 16.89
C MET A 11 -17.53 -9.32 16.72
N LYS A 12 -18.07 -8.19 16.24
CA LYS A 12 -19.52 -7.97 16.03
C LYS A 12 -20.12 -9.10 15.16
N LYS A 13 -21.37 -9.50 15.45
CA LYS A 13 -22.05 -10.67 14.84
C LYS A 13 -22.01 -10.70 13.30
N LYS A 14 -22.19 -9.54 12.64
CA LYS A 14 -22.11 -9.40 11.18
C LYS A 14 -20.70 -9.69 10.64
N LYS A 15 -19.68 -9.02 11.20
CA LYS A 15 -18.26 -9.25 10.84
C LYS A 15 -17.82 -10.69 11.13
N LYS A 16 -18.32 -11.30 12.19
CA LYS A 16 -18.05 -12.71 12.53
C LYS A 16 -18.49 -13.65 11.41
N LYS A 17 -19.74 -13.53 10.97
CA LYS A 17 -20.31 -14.44 9.97
C LYS A 17 -19.53 -14.35 8.64
N THR A 18 -19.19 -13.14 8.21
CA THR A 18 -18.41 -12.94 6.97
C THR A 18 -17.00 -13.50 7.08
N ALA A 19 -16.29 -13.22 8.17
CA ALA A 19 -14.93 -13.72 8.36
C ALA A 19 -14.88 -15.26 8.44
N VAL A 20 -15.81 -15.88 9.18
CA VAL A 20 -15.89 -17.35 9.29
C VAL A 20 -16.15 -17.98 7.92
N ASN A 21 -17.05 -17.41 7.11
CA ASN A 21 -17.33 -17.94 5.79
C ASN A 21 -16.13 -17.83 4.84
N GLU A 22 -15.40 -16.71 4.90
CA GLU A 22 -14.21 -16.49 4.09
C GLU A 22 -13.07 -17.42 4.48
N TRP A 23 -12.77 -17.57 5.77
CA TRP A 23 -11.78 -18.53 6.25
C TRP A 23 -12.16 -19.96 5.90
N HIS A 24 -13.43 -20.34 6.05
CA HIS A 24 -13.91 -21.66 5.64
C HIS A 24 -13.74 -21.92 4.13
N LYS A 25 -13.91 -20.90 3.29
CA LYS A 25 -13.61 -21.01 1.85
C LYS A 25 -12.10 -21.20 1.62
N ARG A 26 -11.26 -20.35 2.21
CA ARG A 26 -9.79 -20.41 2.07
C ARG A 26 -9.21 -21.75 2.54
N PHE A 27 -9.70 -22.30 3.64
CA PHE A 27 -9.28 -23.63 4.10
C PHE A 27 -9.67 -24.74 3.13
N ARG A 28 -10.88 -24.68 2.54
CA ARG A 28 -11.28 -25.64 1.49
C ARG A 28 -10.45 -25.51 0.21
N GLU A 29 -9.92 -24.32 -0.07
CA GLU A 29 -8.99 -24.06 -1.17
C GLU A 29 -7.54 -24.46 -0.84
N GLY A 30 -7.29 -25.10 0.30
CA GLY A 30 -5.98 -25.63 0.67
C GLY A 30 -5.06 -24.64 1.37
N ARG A 31 -5.53 -23.44 1.73
CA ARG A 31 -4.74 -22.49 2.52
C ARG A 31 -4.52 -23.04 3.94
N THR A 32 -3.27 -23.25 4.30
CA THR A 32 -2.85 -23.66 5.66
C THR A 32 -2.32 -22.49 6.50
N ASN A 33 -1.90 -21.40 5.85
CA ASN A 33 -1.36 -20.23 6.52
C ASN A 33 -2.46 -19.37 7.18
N ILE A 34 -2.29 -19.10 8.48
CA ILE A 34 -3.18 -18.28 9.31
C ILE A 34 -2.83 -16.79 9.29
N GLU A 35 -1.64 -16.44 8.79
CA GLU A 35 -1.20 -15.06 8.69
C GLU A 35 -2.02 -14.28 7.65
N ASP A 36 -2.08 -12.97 7.88
CA ASP A 36 -2.67 -12.04 6.92
C ASP A 36 -1.91 -12.11 5.58
N ASN A 37 -2.65 -11.93 4.49
CA ASN A 37 -2.00 -11.69 3.21
C ASN A 37 -1.17 -10.40 3.26
N PRO A 38 -0.13 -10.28 2.41
CA PRO A 38 0.56 -9.01 2.21
C PRO A 38 -0.45 -7.89 2.05
N ARG A 39 -0.40 -6.91 2.93
CA ARG A 39 -1.26 -5.73 2.83
C ARG A 39 -0.66 -4.83 1.77
N SER A 40 -1.47 -4.40 0.81
CA SER A 40 -1.08 -3.30 -0.07
C SER A 40 -0.87 -2.05 0.79
N GLY A 41 0.39 -1.75 1.09
CA GLY A 41 0.76 -0.49 1.71
C GLY A 41 0.57 0.68 0.75
N ARG A 42 0.74 1.91 1.25
CA ARG A 42 0.92 3.05 0.37
C ARG A 42 2.25 2.86 -0.38
N PRO A 43 2.27 2.86 -1.72
CA PRO A 43 3.53 2.83 -2.45
C PRO A 43 4.32 4.10 -2.12
N SER A 44 5.55 3.92 -1.62
CA SER A 44 6.49 5.02 -1.40
C SER A 44 7.11 5.39 -2.74
N SER A 45 6.44 6.25 -3.51
CA SER A 45 6.95 6.73 -4.78
C SER A 45 8.14 7.68 -4.62
N SER A 46 8.29 8.36 -3.48
CA SER A 46 9.36 9.34 -3.26
C SER A 46 10.77 8.77 -3.31
N THR A 47 10.94 7.48 -3.05
CA THR A 47 12.23 6.78 -3.06
C THR A 47 12.35 5.77 -4.20
N ALA A 48 11.46 5.83 -5.19
CA ALA A 48 11.58 4.98 -6.37
C ALA A 48 12.86 5.30 -7.14
N ASP A 49 13.52 4.28 -7.69
CA ASP A 49 14.80 4.43 -8.39
C ASP A 49 14.72 5.42 -9.56
N GLU A 50 13.56 5.51 -10.22
CA GLU A 50 13.36 6.49 -11.30
C GLU A 50 13.44 7.94 -10.80
N ASN A 51 12.88 8.21 -9.62
CA ASN A 51 12.90 9.55 -9.04
C ASN A 51 14.32 9.90 -8.54
N VAL A 52 15.08 8.92 -8.06
CA VAL A 52 16.48 9.10 -7.67
C VAL A 52 17.35 9.45 -8.87
N GLU A 53 17.20 8.73 -9.99
CA GLU A 53 17.98 9.03 -11.19
C GLU A 53 17.59 10.38 -11.79
N ARG A 54 16.31 10.75 -11.76
CA ARG A 54 15.87 12.06 -12.23
C ARG A 54 16.43 13.23 -11.41
N VAL A 55 16.50 13.09 -10.09
CA VAL A 55 17.20 14.07 -9.24
C VAL A 55 18.66 14.21 -9.68
N ARG A 56 19.33 13.10 -9.96
CA ARG A 56 20.73 13.13 -10.42
C ARG A 56 20.87 13.84 -11.75
N GLU A 57 19.96 13.63 -12.70
CA GLU A 57 19.94 14.32 -13.98
C GLU A 57 19.75 15.84 -13.81
N ILE A 58 18.76 16.24 -13.02
CA ILE A 58 18.45 17.65 -12.75
C ILE A 58 19.66 18.37 -12.12
N VAL A 59 20.28 17.76 -11.10
CA VAL A 59 21.45 18.32 -10.41
C VAL A 59 22.69 18.36 -11.31
N ARG A 60 22.85 17.37 -12.21
CA ARG A 60 23.93 17.37 -13.21
C ARG A 60 23.74 18.48 -14.24
N ALA A 61 22.50 18.73 -14.67
CA ALA A 61 22.17 19.76 -15.65
C ALA A 61 22.35 21.18 -15.08
N ASP A 62 21.93 21.40 -13.83
CA ASP A 62 22.14 22.67 -13.13
C ASP A 62 22.58 22.45 -11.68
N ARG A 63 23.86 22.73 -11.41
CA ARG A 63 24.45 22.63 -10.07
C ARG A 63 24.01 23.73 -9.10
N ARG A 64 23.32 24.78 -9.58
CA ARG A 64 22.80 25.89 -8.76
C ARG A 64 21.30 25.77 -8.47
N ILE A 65 20.66 24.68 -8.90
CA ILE A 65 19.23 24.49 -8.69
C ILE A 65 18.85 24.46 -7.21
N THR A 66 17.68 25.02 -6.88
CA THR A 66 17.15 25.03 -5.52
C THR A 66 16.37 23.75 -5.22
N LEU A 67 16.26 23.42 -3.92
CA LEU A 67 15.46 22.28 -3.47
C LEU A 67 13.99 22.39 -3.92
N ASP A 68 13.40 23.58 -3.80
CA ASP A 68 12.00 23.81 -4.18
C ASP A 68 11.76 23.55 -5.68
N ALA A 69 12.71 23.91 -6.55
CA ALA A 69 12.61 23.64 -7.97
C ALA A 69 12.69 22.14 -8.29
N ILE A 70 13.59 21.41 -7.62
CA ILE A 70 13.67 19.94 -7.72
C ILE A 70 12.35 19.31 -7.25
N VAL A 71 11.83 19.75 -6.09
CA VAL A 71 10.58 19.23 -5.53
C VAL A 71 9.41 19.49 -6.47
N SER A 72 9.28 20.69 -7.03
CA SER A 72 8.21 21.03 -7.98
C SER A 72 8.22 20.12 -9.22
N GLU A 73 9.40 19.90 -9.80
CA GLU A 73 9.57 19.02 -10.97
C GLU A 73 9.22 17.56 -10.64
N LEU A 74 9.65 17.07 -9.48
CA LEU A 74 9.35 15.70 -9.03
C LEU A 74 7.89 15.53 -8.59
N GLU A 75 7.28 16.52 -7.95
CA GLU A 75 5.89 16.47 -7.50
C GLU A 75 4.92 16.40 -8.68
N PHE A 76 5.19 17.16 -9.74
CA PHE A 76 4.45 17.04 -11.00
C PHE A 76 4.53 15.61 -11.54
N HIS A 77 5.74 15.04 -11.59
CA HIS A 77 5.97 13.68 -12.06
C HIS A 77 5.31 12.60 -11.19
N MET A 78 5.44 12.71 -9.86
CA MET A 78 4.82 11.77 -8.90
C MET A 78 3.29 11.79 -9.00
N ARG A 79 2.69 12.98 -9.18
CA ARG A 79 1.22 13.11 -9.34
C ARG A 79 0.71 12.45 -10.62
N VAL A 80 1.42 12.61 -11.74
CA VAL A 80 1.05 11.98 -13.02
C VAL A 80 1.21 10.45 -12.93
N SER A 81 2.29 9.96 -12.31
CA SER A 81 2.55 8.53 -12.14
C SER A 81 1.51 7.86 -11.21
N THR A 82 1.07 8.54 -10.14
CA THR A 82 -0.02 8.03 -9.30
C THR A 82 -1.35 7.87 -10.04
N ALA A 83 -1.66 8.74 -11.00
CA ALA A 83 -2.89 8.63 -11.79
C ALA A 83 -2.85 7.44 -12.75
N PHE A 84 -1.69 7.13 -13.31
CA PHE A 84 -1.51 6.01 -14.24
C PHE A 84 -1.56 4.64 -13.54
N PHE A 85 -1.05 4.55 -12.30
CA PHE A 85 -1.00 3.30 -11.54
C PHE A 85 -2.31 2.95 -10.80
N MET A 86 -3.23 3.90 -10.65
CA MET A 86 -4.55 3.70 -10.02
C MET A 86 -5.65 3.25 -11.01
N MET A 87 -5.37 3.17 -12.32
CA MET A 87 -6.36 2.80 -13.37
C MET A 87 -6.26 1.37 -13.91
N ILE A 88 -5.43 0.51 -13.31
CA ILE A 88 -5.34 -0.94 -13.60
C ILE A 88 -5.68 -1.74 -12.35
#